data_AF-A0A7L2RJC2-F1
#
_entry.id   AF-A0A7L2RJC2-F1
#
_cell.length_a   1.000
_cell.length_b   1.000
_cell.length_c   1.000
_cell.angle_alpha   90.00
_cell.angle_beta   90.00
_cell.angle_gamma   90.00
#
_symmetry.space_group_name_H-M   'P 1'
#
loop_
_entity.id
_entity.type
_entity.pdbx_description
1 polymer ?
#
loop_
_entity_poly.entity_id
_entity_poly.type
_entity_poly.pdbx_seq_one_letter_code
_entity_poly.pdbx_strand_id
1 'polypeptide(L)' 'VAAPTRIEVPPQSVTAKKGETVKFSCGAAFDPGLEPRGIEWLRDGRALQESADSDK' A
#
# COMPACT_ATOMS: atom_id res chain seq x y z
N VAL A 1 14.54 8.78 -21.65
CA VAL A 1 14.70 7.69 -20.65
C VAL A 1 13.46 7.71 -19.78
N ALA A 2 12.75 6.58 -19.62
CA ALA A 2 11.62 6.54 -18.68
C ALA A 2 12.15 6.59 -17.24
N ALA A 3 11.45 7.30 -16.35
CA ALA A 3 11.82 7.35 -14.94
C ALA A 3 11.44 6.01 -14.28
N PRO A 4 12.32 5.39 -13.48
CA PRO A 4 12.02 4.11 -12.85
C PRO A 4 10.95 4.26 -11.76
N THR A 5 10.21 3.18 -11.53
CA THR A 5 9.26 3.11 -10.42
C THR A 5 9.98 3.30 -9.09
N ARG A 6 9.44 4.18 -8.23
CA ARG A 6 10.02 4.48 -6.92
C ARG A 6 8.94 4.79 -5.90
N ILE A 7 9.15 4.32 -4.68
CA ILE A 7 8.36 4.75 -3.51
C ILE A 7 8.77 6.18 -3.17
N GLU A 8 7.82 7.10 -3.26
CA GLU A 8 8.00 8.51 -2.88
C GLU A 8 7.65 8.74 -1.42
N VAL A 9 6.59 8.07 -0.94
CA VAL A 9 6.13 8.14 0.44
C VAL A 9 6.08 6.73 1.02
N PRO A 10 7.08 6.33 1.83
CA PRO A 10 7.08 5.01 2.44
C PRO A 10 6.06 4.92 3.59
N PRO A 11 5.40 3.76 3.77
CA PRO A 11 4.57 3.54 4.94
C PRO A 11 5.41 3.63 6.21
N GLN A 12 4.79 4.15 7.28
CA GLN A 12 5.44 4.31 8.58
C GLN A 12 4.96 3.22 9.55
N SER A 13 5.82 2.82 10.47
CA SER A 13 5.40 1.97 11.59
C SER A 13 4.43 2.73 12.49
N VAL A 14 3.37 2.06 12.92
CA VAL A 14 2.37 2.62 13.83
C VAL A 14 2.21 1.69 15.04
N THR A 15 2.28 2.26 16.24
CA THR A 15 1.91 1.58 17.48
C THR A 15 0.54 2.07 17.90
N ALA A 16 -0.43 1.17 18.01
CA ALA A 16 -1.80 1.47 18.38
C ALA A 16 -2.28 0.58 19.52
N LYS A 17 -3.28 1.04 20.28
CA LYS A 17 -3.92 0.25 21.32
C LYS A 17 -4.86 -0.77 20.70
N LYS A 18 -5.11 -1.86 21.44
CA LYS A 18 -6.09 -2.87 21.03
C LYS A 18 -7.47 -2.21 20.82
N GLY A 19 -8.06 -2.44 19.65
CA GLY A 19 -9.36 -1.89 19.27
C GLY A 19 -9.30 -0.56 18.50
N GLU A 20 -8.13 0.05 18.35
CA GLU A 20 -7.96 1.22 17.49
C GLU A 20 -7.81 0.81 16.02
N THR A 21 -8.38 1.65 15.13
CA THR A 21 -8.21 1.52 13.68
C THR A 21 -6.92 2.21 13.26
N VAL A 22 -6.10 1.52 12.47
CA VAL A 22 -4.85 2.06 11.91
C VAL A 22 -4.99 2.20 10.40
N LYS A 23 -4.54 3.33 9.87
CA LYS A 23 -4.42 3.58 8.43
C LYS A 23 -2.95 3.62 8.03
N PHE A 24 -2.58 2.77 7.08
CA PHE A 24 -1.30 2.87 6.38
C PHE A 24 -1.48 3.58 5.05
N SER A 25 -0.47 4.37 4.66
CA SER A 25 -0.44 5.09 3.39
C SER A 25 0.89 4.82 2.69
N CYS A 26 0.86 4.68 1.37
CA CYS A 26 2.05 4.52 0.54
C CYS A 26 1.84 5.32 -0.75
N GLY A 27 2.85 6.09 -1.16
CA GLY A 27 2.86 6.84 -2.41
C GLY A 27 4.01 6.39 -3.29
N ALA A 28 3.73 6.14 -4.58
CA ALA A 28 4.74 5.72 -5.54
C ALA A 28 4.57 6.47 -6.87
N ALA A 29 5.69 6.83 -7.46
CA ALA A 29 5.77 7.19 -8.87
C ALA A 29 6.02 5.91 -9.67
N PHE A 30 5.22 5.69 -10.72
CA PHE A 30 5.35 4.52 -11.58
C PHE A 30 6.06 4.85 -12.87
N ASP A 31 6.88 3.92 -13.36
CA ASP A 31 7.44 4.00 -14.70
C ASP A 31 6.31 3.99 -15.75
N PRO A 32 6.22 5.02 -16.63
CA PRO A 32 5.19 5.15 -17.64
C PRO A 32 5.15 4.04 -18.69
N GLY A 33 6.17 3.17 -18.76
CA GLY A 33 6.21 1.99 -19.62
C GLY A 33 5.74 0.69 -18.98
N LEU A 34 5.47 0.65 -17.67
CA LEU A 34 5.02 -0.56 -16.96
C LEU A 34 3.50 -0.60 -16.85
N GLU A 35 2.87 -1.72 -17.17
CA GLU A 35 1.44 -2.00 -16.94
C GLU A 35 1.25 -3.50 -16.61
N PRO A 36 0.34 -3.88 -15.69
CA PRO A 36 -0.47 -3.00 -14.83
C PRO A 36 0.36 -2.34 -13.72
N ARG A 37 -0.10 -1.18 -13.25
CA ARG A 37 0.49 -0.43 -12.13
C ARG A 37 -0.39 -0.49 -10.91
N GLY A 38 0.23 -0.64 -9.74
CA GLY A 38 -0.50 -0.62 -8.48
C GLY A 38 0.40 -0.77 -7.28
N ILE A 39 -0.17 -0.54 -6.10
CA ILE A 39 0.44 -0.84 -4.81
C ILE A 39 -0.29 -2.07 -4.27
N GLU A 40 0.46 -3.15 -4.03
CA GLU A 40 -0.05 -4.33 -3.34
C GLU A 40 0.42 -4.31 -1.88
N TRP A 41 -0.49 -4.56 -0.95
CA TRP A 41 -0.16 -4.68 0.46
C TRP A 41 0.01 -6.15 0.84
N LEU A 42 1.14 -6.47 1.45
CA LEU A 42 1.44 -7.80 1.94
C LEU A 42 1.46 -7.81 3.47
N ARG A 43 0.92 -8.87 4.06
CA ARG A 43 1.09 -9.22 5.46
C ARG A 43 1.73 -10.60 5.55
N ASP A 44 2.88 -10.66 6.24
CA ASP A 44 3.65 -11.90 6.40
C ASP A 44 3.95 -12.59 5.06
N GLY A 45 4.25 -11.79 4.03
CA GLY A 45 4.56 -12.25 2.67
C GLY A 45 3.36 -12.64 1.81
N ARG A 46 2.12 -12.45 2.30
CA ARG A 46 0.89 -12.79 1.57
C ARG A 46 0.07 -11.55 1.26
N ALA A 47 -0.55 -11.50 0.08
CA ALA A 47 -1.46 -10.43 -0.30
C ALA A 47 -2.58 -10.28 0.73
N LEU A 48 -2.74 -9.07 1.27
CA LEU A 48 -3.90 -8.72 2.04
C LEU A 48 -5.11 -8.78 1.11
N GLN A 49 -6.09 -9.60 1.46
CA GLN A 49 -7.37 -9.55 0.79
C GLN A 49 -8.07 -8.25 1.19
N GLU A 50 -8.55 -7.50 0.21
CA GLU A 50 -9.51 -6.44 0.49
C GLU A 50 -10.70 -7.08 1.22
N SER A 51 -10.88 -6.68 2.46
CA SER A 51 -12.10 -7.04 3.19
C SER A 51 -13.20 -6.21 2.55
N ALA A 52 -14.26 -6.85 2.06
CA ALA A 52 -15.45 -6.11 1.67
C ALA A 52 -15.89 -5.30 2.89
N ASP A 53 -15.76 -3.98 2.80
CA ASP A 53 -16.17 -3.06 3.84
C ASP A 53 -17.62 -3.41 4.21
N SER A 54 -17.82 -4.01 5.39
CA SER A 54 -19.12 -4.48 5.84
C SER A 54 -19.90 -3.37 6.57
N ASP A 55 -19.43 -2.13 6.48
CA ASP A 55 -20.07 -0.93 7.04
C ASP A 55 -20.64 -0.07 5.90
N LYS A 56 -21.71 -0.58 5.27
CA LYS A 56 -22.63 0.24 4.47
C LYS A 56 -24.06 0.10 4.96
#